data_AF-A0AAW0TYS8-F1
#
_entry.id   AF-A0AAW0TYS8-F1
#
_cell.length_a   1.000
_cell.length_b   1.000
_cell.length_c   1.000
_cell.angle_alpha   90.00
_cell.angle_beta   90.00
_cell.angle_gamma   90.00
#
_symmetry.space_group_name_H-M   'P 1'
#
loop_
_entity.id
_entity.type
_entity.pdbx_description
1 polymer ?
#
loop_
_entity_poly.entity_id
_entity_poly.type
_entity_poly.pdbx_seq_one_letter_code
_entity_poly.pdbx_strand_id
1 'polypeptide(L)'
;MAAYSTSKYAVEGFNDALRLEMEPFGVKVCLIEPGNYANGTSLFAMDDVVDREVVTMWNNLSDELKADYGEDFCRKVKGFMKNFRRKGERDINPVINAFTEALTQQHPQARYCPMTPLTLFVALVSTHLPEWCYDGLLQILAFLLLKKEDL
;
A
#
# COMPACT_ATOMS: atom_id res chain seq x y z
N MET A 1 5.11 8.44 -2.50
CA MET A 1 5.30 6.99 -2.30
C MET A 1 6.50 6.70 -1.42
N ALA A 2 7.70 7.21 -1.73
CA ALA A 2 8.92 6.97 -0.92
C ALA A 2 8.71 7.13 0.59
N ALA A 3 8.28 8.30 1.08
CA ALA A 3 8.06 8.54 2.51
C ALA A 3 7.06 7.57 3.16
N TYR A 4 5.97 7.25 2.46
CA TYR A 4 4.99 6.26 2.93
C TYR A 4 5.62 4.87 3.04
N SER A 5 6.27 4.40 1.97
CA SER A 5 6.97 3.11 1.95
C SER A 5 8.03 3.02 3.05
N THR A 6 8.85 4.05 3.24
CA THR A 6 9.83 4.13 4.33
C THR A 6 9.17 3.94 5.69
N SER A 7 8.08 4.66 5.97
CA SER A 7 7.39 4.53 7.26
C SER A 7 6.79 3.13 7.47
N LYS A 8 6.27 2.49 6.42
CA LYS A 8 5.68 1.15 6.53
C LYS A 8 6.72 0.04 6.69
N TYR A 9 7.83 0.12 5.97
CA TYR A 9 8.97 -0.77 6.18
C TYR A 9 9.59 -0.61 7.57
N ALA A 10 9.64 0.61 8.11
CA ALA A 10 10.11 0.85 9.47
C ALA A 10 9.22 0.15 10.52
N VAL A 11 7.89 0.13 10.31
CA VAL A 11 6.95 -0.59 11.18
C VAL A 11 7.21 -2.10 11.14
N GLU A 12 7.49 -2.67 9.97
CA GLU A 12 7.83 -4.09 9.84
C GLU A 12 9.09 -4.46 10.63
N GLY A 13 10.18 -3.70 10.43
CA GLY A 13 11.44 -3.95 11.14
C GLY A 13 11.31 -3.77 12.65
N PHE A 14 10.57 -2.73 13.09
CA PHE A 14 10.28 -2.51 14.50
C PHE A 14 9.46 -3.66 15.10
N ASN A 15 8.41 -4.10 14.40
CA ASN A 15 7.58 -5.22 14.83
C ASN A 15 8.39 -6.52 14.99
N ASP A 16 9.27 -6.83 14.03
CA ASP A 16 10.09 -8.04 14.07
C ASP A 16 11.06 -8.07 15.25
N ALA A 17 11.70 -6.93 15.55
CA ALA A 17 12.54 -6.78 16.73
C ALA A 17 11.71 -6.92 18.01
N LEU A 18 10.61 -6.16 18.11
CA LEU A 18 9.74 -6.15 19.30
C LEU A 18 9.18 -7.54 19.62
N ARG A 19 8.83 -8.34 18.61
CA ARG A 19 8.35 -9.71 18.79
C ARG A 19 9.36 -10.60 19.51
N LEU A 20 10.65 -10.43 19.24
CA LEU A 20 11.71 -11.20 19.90
C LEU A 20 12.00 -10.64 21.30
N GLU A 21 12.02 -9.32 21.45
CA GLU A 21 12.25 -8.66 22.75
C GLU A 21 11.15 -8.97 23.77
N MET A 22 9.91 -9.16 23.31
CA MET A 22 8.75 -9.45 24.14
C MET A 22 8.57 -10.94 24.50
N GLU A 23 9.34 -11.83 23.86
CA GLU A 23 9.23 -13.28 24.06
C GLU A 23 9.44 -13.72 25.54
N PRO A 24 10.43 -13.20 26.28
CA PRO A 24 10.64 -13.55 27.69
C PRO A 24 9.49 -13.14 28.62
N PHE A 25 8.66 -12.18 28.19
CA PHE A 25 7.52 -11.68 28.97
C PHE A 25 6.23 -12.43 28.64
N GLY A 26 6.28 -13.41 27.73
CA GLY A 26 5.08 -14.13 27.26
C GLY A 26 4.13 -13.29 26.42
N VAL A 27 4.52 -12.07 26.02
CA VAL A 27 3.71 -11.16 25.21
C VAL A 27 3.86 -11.51 23.73
N LYS A 28 2.74 -11.69 23.03
CA LYS A 28 2.71 -11.98 21.60
C LYS A 28 2.55 -10.69 20.81
N VAL A 29 3.40 -10.51 19.81
CA VAL A 29 3.40 -9.35 18.92
C VAL A 29 3.09 -9.85 17.51
N CYS A 30 2.04 -9.30 16.91
CA CYS A 30 1.52 -9.69 15.61
C CYS A 30 1.43 -8.47 14.70
N LEU A 31 1.75 -8.63 13.42
CA LEU A 31 1.63 -7.60 12.41
C LEU A 31 0.47 -7.90 11.45
N ILE A 32 -0.38 -6.91 11.21
CA ILE A 32 -1.46 -7.00 10.22
C ILE A 32 -1.08 -6.12 9.02
N GLU A 33 -0.90 -6.75 7.86
CA GLU A 33 -0.46 -6.13 6.62
C GLU A 33 -1.60 -6.16 5.59
N PRO A 34 -2.52 -5.18 5.62
CA PRO A 34 -3.62 -5.14 4.68
C PRO A 34 -3.17 -4.71 3.28
N GLY A 35 -3.90 -5.22 2.29
CA GLY A 35 -3.82 -4.73 0.91
C GLY A 35 -4.49 -3.37 0.74
N ASN A 36 -4.96 -3.09 -0.47
CA ASN A 36 -5.65 -1.84 -0.76
C ASN A 36 -7.13 -1.90 -0.33
N TYR A 37 -7.49 -1.28 0.80
CA TYR A 37 -8.87 -1.14 1.29
C TYR A 37 -9.37 0.31 1.26
N ALA A 38 -8.86 1.13 0.33
CA ALA A 38 -9.19 2.56 0.29
C ALA A 38 -10.71 2.82 0.21
N ASN A 39 -11.44 2.01 -0.55
CA ASN A 39 -12.90 2.14 -0.66
C ASN A 39 -13.63 1.73 0.63
N GLY A 40 -13.22 0.64 1.29
CA GLY A 40 -13.85 0.15 2.52
C GLY A 40 -13.60 1.02 3.75
N THR A 41 -12.50 1.77 3.74
CA THR A 41 -12.10 2.68 4.84
C THR A 41 -12.43 4.14 4.59
N SER A 42 -13.00 4.47 3.41
CA SER A 42 -13.18 5.85 2.94
C SER A 42 -11.89 6.67 2.91
N LEU A 43 -10.72 6.02 2.85
CA LEU A 43 -9.46 6.71 2.58
C LEU A 43 -9.52 7.29 1.16
N PHE A 44 -9.26 8.59 1.05
CA PHE A 44 -9.40 9.34 -0.20
C PHE A 44 -10.84 9.35 -0.75
N ALA A 45 -11.83 9.43 0.15
CA ALA A 45 -13.26 9.22 -0.11
C ALA A 45 -13.81 9.79 -1.42
N MET A 46 -13.33 10.95 -1.88
CA MET A 46 -13.86 11.62 -3.05
C MET A 46 -12.75 12.04 -4.05
N ASP A 47 -13.08 12.01 -5.34
CA ASP A 47 -12.13 12.33 -6.43
C ASP A 47 -11.65 13.79 -6.36
N ASP A 48 -12.48 14.70 -5.84
CA ASP A 48 -12.15 16.10 -5.60
C ASP A 48 -11.12 16.27 -4.47
N VAL A 49 -11.19 15.44 -3.42
CA VAL A 49 -10.19 15.44 -2.34
C VAL A 49 -8.83 15.02 -2.90
N VAL A 50 -8.78 13.92 -3.66
CA VAL A 50 -7.54 13.48 -4.33
C VAL A 50 -6.99 14.59 -5.23
N ASP A 51 -7.86 15.23 -5.99
CA ASP A 51 -7.47 16.32 -6.90
C ASP A 51 -6.90 17.51 -6.15
N ARG A 52 -7.57 17.93 -5.08
CA ARG A 52 -7.14 19.06 -4.25
C ARG A 52 -5.80 18.78 -3.58
N GLU A 53 -5.64 17.61 -2.98
CA GLU A 53 -4.39 17.26 -2.30
C GLU A 53 -3.21 17.20 -3.28
N VAL A 54 -3.38 16.57 -4.46
CA VAL A 54 -2.31 16.51 -5.47
C VAL A 54 -1.97 17.90 -6.02
N VAL A 55 -2.97 18.74 -6.30
CA VAL A 55 -2.75 20.13 -6.76
C VAL A 55 -2.07 20.97 -5.68
N THR A 56 -2.47 20.80 -4.41
CA THR A 56 -1.85 21.52 -3.29
C THR A 56 -0.38 21.12 -3.13
N MET A 57 -0.09 19.81 -3.18
CA MET A 57 1.28 19.31 -3.16
C MET A 57 2.09 19.87 -4.33
N TRP A 58 1.54 19.89 -5.55
CA TRP A 58 2.18 20.46 -6.72
C TRP A 58 2.48 21.94 -6.55
N ASN A 59 1.50 22.73 -6.10
CA ASN A 59 1.67 24.17 -5.93
C ASN A 59 2.71 24.53 -4.88
N ASN A 60 2.86 23.70 -3.84
CA ASN A 60 3.85 23.86 -2.78
C ASN A 60 5.29 23.49 -3.20
N LEU A 61 5.49 22.91 -4.38
CA LEU A 61 6.84 22.70 -4.91
C LEU A 61 7.47 24.03 -5.37
N SER A 62 8.78 24.14 -5.22
CA SER A 62 9.57 25.21 -5.85
C SER A 62 9.48 25.14 -7.37
N ASP A 63 9.65 26.28 -8.05
CA ASP A 63 9.57 26.34 -9.51
C ASP A 63 10.63 25.49 -10.23
N GLU A 64 11.82 25.34 -9.63
CA GLU A 64 12.88 24.42 -10.10
C GLU A 64 12.38 22.96 -10.15
N LEU A 65 11.88 22.44 -9.03
CA LEU A 65 11.30 21.09 -8.96
C LEU A 65 10.08 20.90 -9.88
N LYS A 66 9.25 21.93 -10.07
CA LYS A 66 8.12 21.86 -11.02
C LYS A 66 8.64 21.70 -12.45
N ALA A 67 9.73 22.40 -12.81
CA ALA A 67 10.37 22.26 -14.11
C ALA A 67 10.99 20.87 -14.29
N ASP A 68 11.67 20.35 -13.26
CA ASP A 68 12.31 19.02 -13.30
C ASP A 68 11.28 17.88 -13.42
N TYR A 69 10.20 17.92 -12.65
CA TYR A 69 9.17 16.88 -12.69
C TYR A 69 8.25 17.00 -13.91
N GLY A 70 7.97 18.23 -14.35
CA GLY A 70 7.04 18.53 -15.44
C GLY A 70 5.57 18.31 -15.06
N GLU A 71 4.66 19.04 -15.73
CA GLU A 71 3.22 18.97 -15.44
C GLU A 71 2.61 17.59 -15.69
N ASP A 72 3.19 16.83 -16.63
CA ASP A 72 2.76 15.46 -16.93
C ASP A 72 2.94 14.53 -15.72
N PHE A 73 3.93 14.76 -14.86
CA PHE A 73 4.11 13.99 -13.64
C PHE A 73 2.95 14.20 -12.68
N CYS A 74 2.51 15.45 -12.47
CA CYS A 74 1.35 15.76 -11.64
C CYS A 74 0.08 15.06 -12.15
N ARG A 75 -0.13 15.09 -13.48
CA ARG A 75 -1.25 14.37 -14.13
C ARG A 75 -1.18 12.86 -13.90
N LYS A 76 0.01 12.26 -14.06
CA LYS A 76 0.23 10.81 -13.83
C LYS A 76 -0.02 10.42 -12.37
N VAL A 77 0.48 11.21 -11.41
CA VAL A 77 0.27 10.97 -9.97
C VAL A 77 -1.22 11.05 -9.63
N LYS A 78 -1.92 12.06 -10.14
CA LYS A 78 -3.36 12.21 -9.97
C LYS A 78 -4.13 11.00 -10.51
N GLY A 79 -3.83 10.56 -11.74
CA GLY A 79 -4.43 9.36 -12.33
C GLY A 79 -4.14 8.10 -11.51
N PHE A 80 -2.90 7.92 -11.07
CA PHE A 80 -2.49 6.80 -10.22
C PHE A 80 -3.29 6.75 -8.92
N MET A 81 -3.43 7.87 -8.20
CA MET A 81 -4.16 7.94 -6.93
C MET A 81 -5.64 7.60 -7.10
N LYS A 82 -6.28 8.12 -8.16
CA LYS A 82 -7.68 7.79 -8.48
C LYS A 82 -7.85 6.30 -8.79
N ASN A 83 -6.94 5.75 -9.58
CA ASN A 83 -6.98 4.33 -9.94
C ASN A 83 -6.69 3.41 -8.76
N PHE A 84 -5.76 3.81 -7.88
CA PHE A 84 -5.51 3.13 -6.62
C PHE A 84 -6.78 3.12 -5.76
N ARG A 85 -7.45 4.26 -5.57
CA ARG A 85 -8.73 4.29 -4.82
C ARG A 85 -9.78 3.39 -5.47
N ARG A 86 -10.05 3.56 -6.76
CA ARG A 86 -11.11 2.83 -7.49
C ARG A 86 -10.96 1.32 -7.39
N LYS A 87 -9.73 0.82 -7.37
CA LYS A 87 -9.41 -0.61 -7.25
C LYS A 87 -9.32 -1.12 -5.81
N GLY A 88 -9.50 -0.24 -4.81
CA GLY A 88 -9.49 -0.65 -3.41
C GLY A 88 -10.69 -1.52 -3.06
N GLU A 89 -10.47 -2.49 -2.19
CA GLU A 89 -11.50 -3.36 -1.65
C GLU A 89 -12.50 -2.56 -0.80
N ARG A 90 -13.78 -2.93 -0.92
CA ARG A 90 -14.89 -2.37 -0.14
C ARG A 90 -15.17 -3.17 1.11
N ASP A 91 -15.03 -4.48 1.02
CA ASP A 91 -15.26 -5.37 2.15
C ASP A 91 -14.05 -5.35 3.08
N ILE A 92 -14.21 -4.79 4.28
CA ILE A 92 -13.14 -4.72 5.29
C ILE A 92 -13.11 -5.95 6.19
N ASN A 93 -14.08 -6.88 6.07
CA ASN A 93 -14.17 -8.06 6.92
C ASN A 93 -12.87 -8.90 6.96
N PRO A 94 -12.11 -9.09 5.86
CA PRO A 94 -10.84 -9.82 5.94
C PRO A 94 -9.85 -9.20 6.94
N VAL A 95 -9.83 -7.87 7.05
CA VAL A 95 -8.98 -7.16 8.01
C VAL A 95 -9.51 -7.34 9.43
N ILE A 96 -10.82 -7.22 9.62
CA ILE A 96 -11.47 -7.41 10.94
C ILE A 96 -11.27 -8.85 11.43
N ASN A 97 -11.37 -9.84 10.54
CA ASN A 97 -11.13 -11.24 10.86
C ASN A 97 -9.67 -11.45 11.26
N ALA A 98 -8.71 -10.87 10.54
CA ALA A 98 -7.30 -10.94 10.92
C ALA A 98 -7.03 -10.36 12.31
N PHE A 99 -7.63 -9.22 12.67
CA PHE A 99 -7.56 -8.68 14.02
C PHE A 99 -8.20 -9.62 15.06
N THR A 100 -9.38 -10.16 14.74
CA THR A 100 -10.11 -11.07 15.62
C THR A 100 -9.29 -12.33 15.89
N GLU A 101 -8.72 -12.94 14.86
CA GLU A 101 -7.86 -14.11 14.97
C GLU A 101 -6.59 -13.81 15.77
N ALA A 102 -5.91 -12.70 15.50
CA ALA A 102 -4.71 -12.29 16.22
C ALA A 102 -4.95 -12.10 17.73
N LEU A 103 -6.16 -11.64 18.10
CA LEU A 103 -6.54 -11.41 19.50
C LEU A 103 -7.09 -12.65 20.22
N THR A 104 -7.64 -13.62 19.49
CA THR A 104 -8.39 -14.75 20.08
C THR A 104 -7.68 -16.09 19.99
N GLN A 105 -6.72 -16.27 19.07
CA GLN A 105 -5.98 -17.51 18.94
C GLN A 105 -5.01 -17.72 20.11
N GLN A 106 -4.93 -18.96 20.62
CA GLN A 106 -3.94 -19.34 21.63
C GLN A 106 -2.49 -19.19 21.11
N HIS A 107 -2.30 -19.42 19.81
CA HIS A 107 -1.01 -19.31 19.12
C HIS A 107 -1.19 -18.46 17.86
N PRO A 108 -1.26 -17.12 17.99
CA PRO A 108 -1.48 -16.23 16.85
C PRO A 108 -0.26 -16.23 15.92
N GLN A 109 -0.52 -15.94 14.65
CA GLN A 109 0.54 -15.82 13.64
C GLN A 109 1.33 -14.52 13.86
N ALA A 110 2.62 -14.55 13.54
CA ALA A 110 3.46 -13.34 13.62
C ALA A 110 3.05 -12.27 12.58
N ARG A 111 2.51 -12.69 11.43
CA ARG A 111 2.07 -11.84 10.33
C ARG A 111 0.74 -12.34 9.76
N TYR A 112 -0.21 -11.44 9.56
CA TYR A 112 -1.45 -11.67 8.83
C TYR A 112 -1.50 -10.73 7.64
N CYS A 113 -1.75 -11.27 6.44
CA CYS A 113 -1.77 -10.48 5.20
C CYS A 113 -3.18 -10.53 4.58
N PRO A 114 -4.19 -9.81 5.12
CA PRO A 114 -5.51 -9.71 4.50
C PRO A 114 -5.37 -8.92 3.20
N MET A 115 -5.12 -9.65 2.11
CA MET A 115 -4.86 -9.13 0.78
C MET A 115 -5.58 -9.98 -0.26
N THR A 116 -5.86 -9.41 -1.43
CA THR A 116 -6.32 -10.23 -2.56
C THR A 116 -5.20 -11.15 -3.04
N PRO A 117 -5.52 -12.31 -3.68
CA PRO A 117 -4.50 -13.22 -4.19
C PRO A 117 -3.49 -12.57 -5.13
N LEU A 118 -3.94 -11.62 -5.97
CA LEU A 118 -3.06 -10.85 -6.85
C LEU A 118 -2.11 -9.94 -6.06
N THR A 119 -2.62 -9.24 -5.04
CA THR A 119 -1.79 -8.34 -4.22
C THR A 119 -0.77 -9.15 -3.41
N LEU A 120 -1.19 -10.29 -2.85
CA LEU A 120 -0.29 -11.21 -2.15
C LEU A 120 0.78 -11.75 -3.09
N PHE A 121 0.43 -12.15 -4.32
CA PHE A 121 1.41 -12.58 -5.31
C PHE A 121 2.42 -11.48 -5.64
N VAL A 122 1.97 -10.26 -5.88
CA VAL A 122 2.86 -9.11 -6.13
C VAL A 122 3.77 -8.85 -4.93
N ALA A 123 3.25 -8.94 -3.70
CA ALA A 123 4.04 -8.80 -2.48
C ALA A 123 5.13 -9.88 -2.42
N LEU A 124 4.79 -11.16 -2.64
CA LEU A 124 5.73 -12.28 -2.66
C LEU A 124 6.82 -12.11 -3.72
N VAL A 125 6.46 -11.63 -4.91
CA VAL A 125 7.45 -11.29 -5.95
C VAL A 125 8.38 -10.19 -5.47
N SER A 126 7.84 -9.13 -4.87
CA SER A 126 8.65 -8.01 -4.39
C SER A 126 9.61 -8.37 -3.25
N THR A 127 9.25 -9.35 -2.41
CA THR A 127 10.03 -9.72 -1.22
C THR A 127 11.01 -10.87 -1.44
N HIS A 128 10.76 -11.73 -2.44
CA HIS A 128 11.52 -12.98 -2.61
C HIS A 128 12.17 -13.14 -3.99
N LEU A 129 11.73 -12.41 -5.01
CA LEU A 129 12.36 -12.47 -6.33
C LEU A 129 13.30 -11.28 -6.54
N PRO A 130 14.27 -11.40 -7.47
CA PRO A 130 15.13 -10.28 -7.84
C PRO A 130 14.34 -9.05 -8.31
N GLU A 131 14.91 -7.87 -8.12
CA GLU A 131 14.26 -6.57 -8.38
C GLU A 131 13.80 -6.45 -9.83
N TRP A 132 14.57 -6.97 -10.79
CA TRP A 132 14.21 -6.93 -12.21
C TRP A 132 12.93 -7.73 -12.53
N CYS A 133 12.61 -8.79 -11.76
CA CYS A 133 11.35 -9.50 -11.89
C CYS A 133 10.18 -8.62 -11.43
N TYR A 134 10.35 -7.95 -10.29
CA TYR A 134 9.34 -7.05 -9.74
C TYR A 134 9.11 -5.84 -10.65
N ASP A 135 10.19 -5.20 -11.11
CA ASP A 135 10.13 -4.05 -12.02
C ASP A 135 9.43 -4.41 -13.33
N GLY A 136 9.78 -5.57 -13.92
CA GLY A 136 9.12 -6.07 -15.12
C GLY A 136 7.62 -6.36 -14.90
N LEU A 137 7.28 -7.00 -13.78
CA LEU A 137 5.89 -7.26 -13.40
C LEU A 137 5.10 -5.96 -13.23
N LEU A 138 5.65 -4.96 -12.55
CA LEU A 138 5.02 -3.65 -12.37
C LEU A 138 4.79 -2.94 -13.71
N GLN A 139 5.76 -2.99 -14.63
CA GLN A 139 5.60 -2.40 -15.96
C GLN A 139 4.47 -3.06 -16.76
N ILE A 140 4.38 -4.40 -16.72
CA ILE A 140 3.31 -5.16 -17.38
C ILE A 140 1.95 -4.81 -16.77
N LEU A 141 1.85 -4.79 -15.44
CA LEU A 141 0.61 -4.44 -14.75
C LEU A 141 0.22 -2.98 -15.06
N ALA A 142 1.16 -2.04 -15.03
CA ALA A 142 0.91 -0.65 -15.40
C ALA A 142 0.38 -0.54 -16.84
N PHE A 143 1.00 -1.24 -17.79
CA PHE A 143 0.54 -1.27 -19.19
C PHE A 143 -0.88 -1.83 -19.34
N LEU A 144 -1.17 -2.96 -18.70
CA LEU A 144 -2.50 -3.59 -18.75
C LEU A 144 -3.58 -2.72 -18.08
N LEU A 145 -3.21 -1.99 -17.02
CA LEU A 145 -4.13 -1.12 -16.30
C LEU A 145 -4.40 0.19 -17.04
N LEU A 146 -3.44 0.71 -17.81
CA LEU A 146 -3.62 1.91 -18.65
C LEU A 146 -4.41 1.61 -19.92
N LYS A 147 -4.19 0.45 -20.57
CA LYS A 147 -4.90 0.06 -21.81
C LYS A 147 -6.41 -0.16 -21.61
N LYS A 148 -6.85 -0.40 -20.37
CA LYS A 148 -8.27 -0.62 -20.04
C LYS A 148 -9.09 0.67 -19.96
N GLU A 149 -8.45 1.84 -20.07
CA GLU A 149 -9.13 3.15 -20.08
C GLU A 149 -9.40 3.69 -21.50
N ASP A 150 -8.80 3.09 -22.54
CA ASP A 150 -8.94 3.49 -23.96
C ASP A 150 -10.01 2.68 -24.74
N LEU A 151 -10.79 1.83 -24.06
CA LEU A 151 -11.87 0.97 -24.60
C LEU A 151 -13.16 1.18 -23.80
#